data_AF-A0A328PP71-F1
#
_entry.id   AF-A0A328PP71-F1
#
_cell.length_a   1.000
_cell.length_b   1.000
_cell.length_c   1.000
_cell.angle_alpha   90.00
_cell.angle_beta   90.00
_cell.angle_gamma   90.00
#
_symmetry.space_group_name_H-M   'P 1'
#
loop_
_entity.id
_entity.type
_entity.pdbx_description
1 polymer ?
#
loop_
_entity_poly.entity_id
_entity_poly.type
_entity_poly.pdbx_seq_one_letter_code
_entity_poly.pdbx_strand_id
1 'polypeptide(L)'
;MFISVGKGVFVPAERVHSVIPETFIQFGKIKKIYQGIDVISELENEGTVNSQNHIKGSLNLIDASYGKAVKSVIYMDSGQIILTPLEPKKIIEKIKKGRR
;
A
#
# COMPACT_ATOMS: atom_id res chain seq x y z
N MET A 1 16.62 -9.43 -7.28
CA MET A 1 16.24 -10.67 -6.54
C MET A 1 14.85 -10.51 -5.94
N PHE A 2 13.98 -11.53 -5.98
CA PHE A 2 12.62 -11.45 -5.44
C PHE A 2 12.56 -11.82 -3.96
N ILE A 3 11.75 -11.08 -3.19
CA ILE A 3 11.47 -11.35 -1.78
C ILE A 3 9.98 -11.61 -1.56
N SER A 4 9.67 -12.61 -0.74
CA SER A 4 8.28 -12.88 -0.33
C SER A 4 7.82 -11.84 0.69
N VAL A 5 6.70 -11.18 0.37
CA VAL A 5 6.02 -10.19 1.22
C VAL A 5 4.63 -10.65 1.66
N GLY A 6 4.23 -11.86 1.29
CA GLY A 6 2.97 -12.48 1.67
C GLY A 6 2.89 -13.91 1.15
N LYS A 7 1.74 -14.57 1.33
CA LYS A 7 1.52 -15.92 0.81
C LYS A 7 1.37 -15.86 -0.72
N GLY A 8 2.38 -16.31 -1.46
CA GLY A 8 2.36 -16.28 -2.93
C GLY A 8 2.60 -14.90 -3.55
N VAL A 9 2.90 -13.87 -2.74
CA VAL A 9 3.22 -12.52 -3.23
C VAL A 9 4.71 -12.27 -3.09
N PHE A 10 5.35 -11.95 -4.20
CA PHE A 10 6.76 -11.68 -4.31
C PHE A 10 6.99 -10.33 -4.97
N VAL A 11 7.99 -9.59 -4.47
CA VAL A 11 8.37 -8.28 -5.03
C VAL A 11 9.88 -8.23 -5.26
N PRO A 12 10.35 -7.55 -6.31
CA PRO A 12 11.78 -7.38 -6.54
C PRO A 12 12.37 -6.42 -5.49
N ALA A 13 13.38 -6.87 -4.76
CA ALA A 13 13.99 -6.13 -3.66
C ALA A 13 14.64 -4.81 -4.10
N GLU A 14 15.14 -4.75 -5.34
CA GLU A 14 15.69 -3.53 -5.94
C GLU A 14 14.63 -2.44 -6.17
N ARG A 15 13.37 -2.81 -6.41
CA ARG A 15 12.28 -1.88 -6.72
C ARG A 15 11.50 -1.38 -5.50
N VAL A 16 11.83 -1.90 -4.31
CA VAL A 16 11.23 -1.40 -3.08
C VAL A 16 11.79 -0.02 -2.79
N HIS A 17 10.94 1.00 -2.89
CA HIS A 17 11.27 2.39 -2.59
C HIS A 17 11.24 2.63 -1.08
N SER A 18 10.13 2.28 -0.43
CA SER A 18 9.98 2.47 1.01
C SER A 18 9.09 1.40 1.66
N VAL A 19 9.33 1.17 2.96
CA VAL A 19 8.54 0.28 3.81
C VAL A 19 8.04 1.09 4.99
N ILE A 20 6.73 1.19 5.15
CA ILE A 20 6.07 2.03 6.15
C ILE A 20 5.40 1.13 7.19
N PRO A 21 5.68 1.31 8.50
CA PRO A 21 5.01 0.58 9.57
C PRO A 21 3.54 0.95 9.72
N GLU A 22 2.75 0.02 10.26
CA GLU A 22 1.36 0.27 10.60
C GLU A 22 1.14 1.47 11.52
N THR A 23 2.08 1.76 12.42
CA THR A 23 1.99 2.89 13.37
C THR A 23 1.93 4.26 12.69
N PHE A 24 2.44 4.37 11.47
CA PHE A 24 2.45 5.63 10.70
C PHE A 24 1.30 5.70 9.69
N ILE A 25 0.41 4.70 9.70
CA ILE A 25 -0.63 4.54 8.70
C ILE A 25 -2.00 4.57 9.38
N GLN A 26 -2.83 5.55 9.02
CA GLN A 26 -4.26 5.48 9.33
C GLN A 26 -4.94 4.48 8.38
N PHE A 27 -4.89 3.18 8.71
CA PHE A 27 -5.44 2.10 7.87
C PHE A 27 -6.89 2.30 7.48
N GLY A 28 -7.70 2.88 8.37
CA GLY A 28 -9.09 3.21 8.09
C GLY A 28 -9.23 4.14 6.88
N LYS A 29 -8.30 5.07 6.67
CA LYS A 29 -8.31 5.97 5.51
C LYS A 29 -7.80 5.29 4.26
N ILE A 30 -6.68 4.57 4.33
CA ILE A 30 -6.10 3.86 3.18
C ILE A 30 -7.10 2.83 2.63
N LYS A 31 -7.63 1.94 3.47
CA LYS A 31 -8.55 0.90 3.00
C LYS A 31 -9.83 1.50 2.38
N LYS A 32 -10.37 2.58 2.96
CA LYS A 32 -11.51 3.31 2.38
C LYS A 32 -11.16 3.90 1.01
N ILE A 33 -10.07 4.66 0.90
CA ILE A 33 -9.58 5.24 -0.36
C ILE A 33 -9.41 4.17 -1.46
N TYR A 34 -8.85 3.01 -1.13
CA TYR A 34 -8.58 1.96 -2.12
C TYR A 34 -9.76 1.03 -2.42
N GLN A 35 -10.77 0.94 -1.53
CA GLN A 35 -12.03 0.23 -1.80
C GLN A 35 -13.03 1.10 -2.57
N GLY A 36 -12.64 2.30 -3.01
CA GLY A 36 -13.52 3.24 -3.72
C GLY A 36 -14.49 3.99 -2.80
N ILE A 37 -14.27 3.94 -1.48
CA ILE A 37 -14.97 4.78 -0.50
C ILE A 37 -14.04 5.98 -0.27
N ASP A 38 -14.08 6.93 -1.19
CA ASP A 38 -13.35 8.18 -1.05
C ASP A 38 -13.72 8.83 0.29
N VAL A 39 -12.79 8.87 1.25
CA VAL A 39 -13.00 9.58 2.53
C VAL A 39 -13.09 11.09 2.31
N ILE A 40 -12.67 11.54 1.13
CA ILE A 40 -12.74 12.95 0.70
C ILE A 40 -14.18 13.31 0.30
N SER A 41 -14.96 12.38 -0.27
CA SER A 41 -16.33 12.65 -0.68
C SER A 41 -17.35 12.64 0.47
N GLU A 42 -17.03 12.10 1.65
CA GLU A 42 -17.89 12.29 2.84
C GLU A 42 -17.77 13.70 3.45
N LEU A 43 -16.67 14.43 3.19
CA LEU A 43 -16.48 15.82 3.65
C LEU A 43 -16.95 16.85 2.63
N GLU A 44 -16.93 16.52 1.33
CA GLU A 44 -17.36 17.44 0.27
C GLU A 44 -18.87 17.36 -0.06
N ASN A 45 -19.59 16.34 0.43
CA ASN A 45 -21.02 16.18 0.16
C ASN A 45 -21.95 17.11 0.98
N GLU A 46 -21.42 18.00 1.81
CA GLU A 46 -22.21 19.10 2.39
C GLU A 46 -22.22 20.37 1.52
N GLY A 47 -21.54 20.41 0.37
CA GLY A 47 -21.43 21.64 -0.41
C GLY A 47 -21.13 21.47 -1.90
N THR A 48 -22.19 21.31 -2.70
CA THR A 48 -22.34 21.85 -4.07
C THR A 48 -21.28 21.53 -5.16
N VAL A 49 -21.70 20.71 -6.14
CA VAL A 49 -21.48 20.81 -7.61
C VAL A 49 -20.09 21.26 -8.13
N ASN A 50 -19.33 20.35 -8.74
CA ASN A 50 -18.91 20.49 -10.16
C ASN A 50 -18.08 19.30 -10.68
N SER A 51 -18.41 18.89 -11.90
CA SER A 51 -17.68 17.93 -12.72
C SER A 51 -16.27 18.44 -13.05
N GLN A 52 -15.28 17.54 -12.95
CA GLN A 52 -14.21 17.25 -13.95
C GLN A 52 -12.85 16.96 -13.32
N ASN A 53 -12.27 15.85 -13.78
CA ASN A 53 -10.88 15.38 -13.58
C ASN A 53 -10.51 14.80 -12.22
N HIS A 54 -11.13 13.67 -11.86
CA HIS A 54 -10.46 12.72 -10.97
C HIS A 54 -9.22 12.18 -11.70
N ILE A 55 -8.05 12.50 -11.17
CA ILE A 55 -6.78 11.93 -11.60
C ILE A 55 -6.89 10.41 -11.43
N LYS A 56 -7.16 9.69 -12.53
CA LYS A 56 -6.99 8.24 -12.64
C LYS A 56 -5.50 7.92 -12.61
N GLY A 57 -4.84 8.20 -11.50
CA GLY A 57 -3.59 7.52 -11.16
C GLY A 57 -3.97 6.08 -10.90
N SER A 58 -3.58 5.16 -11.79
CA SER A 58 -3.73 3.72 -11.58
C SER A 58 -2.79 3.28 -10.45
N LEU A 59 -3.07 3.69 -9.22
CA LEU A 59 -2.39 3.23 -8.02
C LEU A 59 -2.83 1.79 -7.80
N ASN A 60 -2.06 0.86 -8.38
CA ASN A 60 -2.31 -0.57 -8.27
C ASN A 60 -1.98 -1.02 -6.85
N LEU A 61 -3.01 -1.10 -6.01
CA LEU A 61 -2.93 -1.69 -4.68
C LEU A 61 -2.94 -3.21 -4.77
N ILE A 62 -1.99 -3.86 -4.11
CA ILE A 62 -1.91 -5.31 -3.98
C ILE A 62 -2.10 -5.66 -2.50
N ASP A 63 -3.18 -6.37 -2.17
CA ASP A 63 -3.40 -6.87 -0.82
C ASP A 63 -2.75 -8.25 -0.64
N ALA A 64 -1.59 -8.28 0.02
CA ALA A 64 -0.88 -9.50 0.39
C ALA A 64 -1.17 -9.94 1.83
N SER A 65 -2.15 -9.32 2.51
CA SER A 65 -2.55 -9.65 3.88
C SER A 65 -3.37 -10.93 3.98
N TYR A 66 -4.13 -11.26 2.93
CA TYR A 66 -5.05 -12.40 2.88
C TYR A 66 -5.95 -12.47 4.13
N GLY A 67 -6.51 -11.32 4.54
CA GLY A 67 -7.42 -11.21 5.69
C GLY A 67 -6.74 -11.12 7.06
N LYS A 68 -5.41 -11.14 7.11
CA LYS A 68 -4.65 -10.86 8.34
C LYS A 68 -4.52 -9.35 8.55
N ALA A 69 -4.25 -8.93 9.79
CA ALA A 69 -3.93 -7.54 10.09
C ALA A 69 -2.70 -7.08 9.28
N VAL A 70 -2.83 -5.94 8.59
CA VAL A 70 -1.75 -5.35 7.82
C VAL A 70 -0.79 -4.67 8.78
N LYS A 71 0.45 -5.13 8.81
CA LYS A 71 1.49 -4.61 9.71
C LYS A 71 2.43 -3.61 9.06
N SER A 72 2.48 -3.63 7.75
CA SER A 72 3.26 -2.67 6.98
C SER A 72 2.77 -2.52 5.56
N VAL A 73 3.17 -1.42 4.94
CA VAL A 73 2.90 -1.08 3.56
C VAL A 73 4.20 -0.86 2.82
N ILE A 74 4.31 -1.44 1.63
CA ILE A 74 5.48 -1.31 0.78
C ILE A 74 5.11 -0.44 -0.41
N TYR A 75 5.88 0.62 -0.62
CA TYR A 75 5.81 1.42 -1.84
C TYR A 75 6.89 0.95 -2.81
N MET A 76 6.47 0.62 -4.01
CA MET A 76 7.36 0.29 -5.12
C MET A 76 7.71 1.55 -5.91
N ASP A 77 8.87 1.56 -6.55
CA ASP A 77 9.30 2.64 -7.45
C ASP A 77 8.33 2.88 -8.63
N SER A 78 7.63 1.84 -9.09
CA SER A 78 6.60 1.91 -10.14
C SER A 78 5.25 2.43 -9.65
N GLY A 79 5.14 2.83 -8.38
CA GLY A 79 3.90 3.36 -7.82
C GLY A 79 2.89 2.29 -7.41
N GLN A 80 3.23 0.99 -7.42
CA GLN A 80 2.38 -0.01 -6.75
C GLN A 80 2.56 0.06 -5.24
N ILE A 81 1.47 -0.23 -4.54
CA ILE A 81 1.43 -0.23 -3.09
C ILE A 81 1.04 -1.63 -2.65
N ILE A 82 1.84 -2.26 -1.79
CA ILE A 82 1.56 -3.60 -1.28
C ILE A 82 1.22 -3.52 0.21
N LEU A 83 0.05 -4.03 0.57
CA LEU A 83 -0.32 -4.25 1.96
C LEU A 83 0.18 -5.62 2.41
N THR A 84 0.89 -5.69 3.52
CA THR A 84 1.47 -6.96 3.99
C THR A 84 1.26 -7.17 5.48
N PRO A 85 1.04 -8.42 5.94
CA PRO A 85 0.92 -8.73 7.36
C PRO A 85 2.31 -8.94 8.00
N LEU A 86 3.39 -8.73 7.25
CA LEU A 86 4.75 -8.85 7.77
C LEU A 86 5.19 -7.59 8.51
N GLU A 87 5.95 -7.80 9.57
CA GLU A 87 6.62 -6.73 10.30
C GLU A 87 7.64 -5.98 9.40
N PRO A 88 7.72 -4.64 9.48
CA PRO A 88 8.67 -3.84 8.71
C PRO A 88 10.12 -4.34 8.81
N LYS A 89 10.55 -4.71 10.03
CA LYS A 89 11.91 -5.21 10.29
C LYS A 89 12.26 -6.44 9.45
N LYS A 90 11.31 -7.40 9.36
CA LYS A 90 11.50 -8.63 8.57
C LYS A 90 11.61 -8.32 7.08
N ILE A 91 10.83 -7.36 6.58
CA ILE A 91 10.88 -6.95 5.18
C ILE A 91 12.22 -6.28 4.88
N ILE A 92 12.69 -5.36 5.74
CA ILE A 92 13.99 -4.69 5.59
C ILE A 92 15.14 -5.70 5.55
N GLU A 93 15.13 -6.72 6.43
CA GLU A 93 16.13 -7.79 6.40
C GLU A 93 16.12 -8.58 5.09
N LYS A 94 14.92 -8.92 4.58
CA LYS A 94 14.77 -9.58 3.28
C LYS A 94 15.30 -8.72 2.15
N ILE A 95 15.00 -7.42 2.14
CA ILE A 95 15.51 -6.47 1.14
C ILE A 95 17.04 -6.41 1.18
N LYS A 96 17.63 -6.27 2.37
CA LYS A 96 19.09 -6.23 2.54
C LYS A 96 19.77 -7.49 2.03
N LYS A 97 19.18 -8.66 2.30
CA LYS A 97 19.68 -9.95 1.77
C LYS A 97 19.49 -10.06 0.26
N GLY A 98 18.42 -9.50 -0.30
CA GLY A 98 18.14 -9.54 -1.74
C GLY A 98 18.87 -8.52 -2.60
N ARG A 99 19.51 -7.51 -2.00
CA ARG A 99 20.34 -6.53 -2.71
C ARG A 99 21.84 -6.87 -2.69
N ARG A 100 22.24 -7.88 -1.93
CA ARG A 100 23.59 -8.47 -1.98
C ARG A 100 23.67 -9.46 -3.13
#